data_AF-A0A832Y0R5-F1
#
_entry.id   AF-A0A832Y0R5-F1
#
_cell.length_a   1.000
_cell.length_b   1.000
_cell.length_c   1.000
_cell.angle_alpha   90.00
_cell.angle_beta   90.00
_cell.angle_gamma   90.00
#
_symmetry.space_group_name_H-M   'P 1'
#
loop_
_entity.id
_entity.type
_entity.pdbx_description
1 polymer ?
#
loop_
_entity_poly.entity_id
_entity_poly.type
_entity_poly.pdbx_seq_one_letter_code
_entity_poly.pdbx_strand_id
1 'polypeptide(L)'
;MIAIDTKALPAMFCGGVMYRSGNLIRLSSLFLLCLAIFSLNNATSEDPTFFDVSEPNDHWLVYPTLEFDNDTYHAIWVERGTAWKAPANVRYANSADGVNWSSSEKLNPVNGEVAAFWNQQKPDLAVNGEHVAVFWVSSTENPYTIRVRQSHDAGNSWGDTMTLTTLGKENSSTFLSADFDGLGNLHLSWQYFEDNQGLRQLHVISSE
;
A
#
# COMPACT_ATOMS: atom_id res chain seq x y z
N MET A 1 6.56 -2.95 23.22
CA MET A 1 6.88 -4.08 24.11
C MET A 1 5.78 -5.12 23.98
N ILE A 2 6.00 -6.11 23.14
CA ILE A 2 5.20 -7.34 23.07
C ILE A 2 6.21 -8.44 23.37
N ALA A 3 6.05 -9.11 24.49
CA ALA A 3 6.91 -10.21 24.91
C ALA A 3 6.37 -11.50 24.30
N ILE A 4 7.18 -12.16 23.47
CA ILE A 4 6.93 -13.54 23.03
C ILE A 4 7.73 -14.43 23.97
N ASP A 5 7.03 -15.26 24.75
CA ASP A 5 7.62 -16.21 25.70
C ASP A 5 8.21 -17.41 24.93
N THR A 6 9.53 -17.49 24.87
CA THR A 6 10.25 -18.65 24.35
C THR A 6 10.79 -19.49 25.50
N LYS A 7 10.00 -20.45 25.98
CA LYS A 7 10.50 -21.59 26.74
C LYS A 7 10.27 -22.89 25.99
N ALA A 8 11.13 -23.15 25.01
CA ALA A 8 11.42 -24.52 24.60
C ALA A 8 12.64 -25.00 25.41
N LEU A 9 12.44 -25.99 26.28
CA LEU A 9 13.52 -26.68 26.99
C LEU A 9 14.40 -27.46 25.98
N PRO A 10 15.73 -27.54 26.17
CA PRO A 10 16.60 -28.25 25.25
C PRO A 10 16.39 -29.76 25.43
N ALA A 11 15.80 -30.42 24.42
CA ALA A 11 15.80 -31.87 24.34
C ALA A 11 17.18 -32.34 23.86
N MET A 12 17.97 -32.84 24.80
CA MET A 12 19.22 -33.54 24.53
C MET A 12 18.88 -34.88 23.86
N PHE A 13 19.15 -35.00 22.56
CA PHE A 13 19.03 -36.28 21.85
C PHE A 13 20.20 -37.18 22.25
N CYS A 14 19.92 -38.13 23.13
CA CYS A 14 20.78 -39.29 23.34
C CYS A 14 20.12 -40.49 22.64
N GLY A 15 20.89 -41.18 21.79
CA GLY A 15 20.42 -42.34 21.05
C GLY A 15 19.87 -43.42 21.99
N GLY A 16 18.71 -43.95 21.64
CA GLY A 16 18.08 -45.02 22.42
C GLY A 16 16.65 -45.22 22.01
N VAL A 17 16.39 -46.38 21.41
CA VAL A 17 15.08 -46.90 21.05
C VAL A 17 14.09 -46.73 22.21
N MET A 18 12.96 -46.05 21.99
CA MET A 18 11.87 -46.00 22.96
C MET A 18 10.70 -46.86 22.47
N TYR A 19 10.57 -48.06 23.04
CA TYR A 19 9.39 -48.91 22.94
C TYR A 19 8.36 -48.49 24.00
N ARG A 20 7.10 -48.24 23.59
CA ARG A 20 5.94 -48.40 24.48
C ARG A 20 4.67 -48.68 23.65
N SER A 21 4.04 -49.83 23.96
CA SER A 21 2.74 -50.33 23.50
C SER A 21 2.53 -50.45 21.98
N GLY A 22 2.32 -51.68 21.52
CA GLY A 22 2.28 -52.05 20.11
C GLY A 22 1.24 -51.30 19.29
N ASN A 23 1.73 -50.63 18.24
CA ASN A 23 1.13 -50.54 16.91
C ASN A 23 2.23 -50.03 15.97
N LEU A 24 2.56 -50.81 14.93
CA LEU A 24 3.44 -50.36 13.84
C LEU A 24 2.67 -49.34 13.01
N ILE A 25 2.91 -48.05 13.22
CA ILE A 25 2.45 -47.03 12.27
C ILE A 25 3.44 -47.05 11.10
N ARG A 26 3.01 -47.58 9.95
CA ARG A 26 3.72 -47.36 8.70
C ARG A 26 3.64 -45.86 8.37
N LEU A 27 4.73 -45.15 8.60
CA LEU A 27 4.89 -43.78 8.08
C LEU A 27 4.93 -43.89 6.56
N SER A 28 3.90 -43.35 5.89
CA SER A 28 3.84 -43.31 4.44
C SER A 28 4.93 -42.37 3.91
N SER A 29 5.35 -42.59 2.67
CA SER A 29 6.34 -41.77 1.95
C SER A 29 5.98 -40.28 1.90
N LEU A 30 4.71 -39.90 2.08
CA LEU A 30 4.29 -38.50 2.22
C LEU A 30 4.77 -37.85 3.53
N PHE A 31 4.90 -38.61 4.63
CA PHE A 31 5.33 -38.06 5.92
C PHE A 31 6.82 -37.71 5.94
N LEU A 32 7.64 -38.45 5.17
CA LEU A 32 9.05 -38.14 4.93
C LEU A 32 9.23 -36.92 4.01
N LEU A 33 8.30 -36.68 3.08
CA LEU A 33 8.34 -35.50 2.21
C LEU A 33 8.03 -34.21 3.00
N CYS A 34 7.09 -34.26 3.94
CA CYS A 34 6.80 -33.11 4.82
C CYS A 34 7.97 -32.73 5.74
N LEU A 35 8.75 -33.71 6.21
CA LEU A 35 9.98 -33.42 6.98
C LEU A 35 11.08 -32.79 6.10
N ALA A 36 11.19 -33.16 4.82
CA ALA A 36 12.15 -32.56 3.90
C ALA A 36 11.77 -31.10 3.53
N ILE A 37 10.48 -30.81 3.39
CA ILE A 37 10.00 -29.43 3.14
C ILE A 37 10.24 -28.53 4.37
N PHE A 38 10.12 -29.08 5.58
CA PHE A 38 10.46 -28.35 6.80
C PHE A 38 11.97 -28.28 7.10
N SER A 39 12.80 -29.19 6.59
CA SER A 39 14.27 -29.12 6.76
C SER A 39 14.98 -28.25 5.72
N LEU A 40 14.27 -27.84 4.65
CA LEU A 40 14.81 -26.92 3.63
C LEU A 40 14.51 -25.46 3.95
N ASN A 41 13.52 -25.18 4.80
CA ASN A 41 13.32 -23.86 5.38
C ASN A 41 14.15 -23.73 6.66
N ASN A 42 15.48 -23.76 6.52
CA ASN A 42 16.32 -22.95 7.40
C ASN A 42 16.10 -21.49 7.02
N ALA A 43 14.89 -20.98 7.27
CA ALA A 43 14.67 -19.55 7.36
C ALA A 43 15.44 -19.12 8.61
N THR A 44 16.68 -18.67 8.42
CA THR A 44 17.30 -17.79 9.40
C THR A 44 16.28 -16.68 9.63
N SER A 45 15.84 -16.52 10.87
CA SER A 45 15.03 -15.38 11.24
C SER A 45 15.96 -14.17 11.18
N GLU A 46 16.19 -13.65 10.00
CA GLU A 46 16.82 -12.34 9.85
C GLU A 46 15.90 -11.36 10.57
N ASP A 47 16.47 -10.60 11.51
CA ASP A 47 15.75 -9.51 12.16
C ASP A 47 15.21 -8.58 11.06
N PRO A 48 13.96 -8.10 11.18
CA PRO A 48 13.40 -7.20 10.19
C PRO A 48 14.29 -5.96 10.07
N THR A 49 14.73 -5.66 8.86
CA THR A 49 15.46 -4.45 8.53
C THR A 49 14.46 -3.30 8.34
N PHE A 50 14.78 -2.15 8.93
CA PHE A 50 13.95 -0.94 8.83
C PHE A 50 14.71 0.11 8.04
N PHE A 51 14.04 0.72 7.07
CA PHE A 51 14.58 1.79 6.24
C PHE A 51 13.55 2.92 6.14
N ASP A 52 14.03 4.16 6.10
CA ASP A 52 13.18 5.33 5.90
C ASP A 52 13.11 5.65 4.40
N VAL A 53 11.90 5.69 3.84
CA VAL A 53 11.66 6.08 2.43
C VAL A 53 11.76 7.59 2.23
N SER A 54 11.45 8.35 3.28
CA SER A 54 11.37 9.81 3.25
C SER A 54 12.46 10.45 4.09
N GLU A 55 12.96 11.59 3.64
CA GLU A 55 13.87 12.43 4.45
C GLU A 55 13.18 12.96 5.72
N PRO A 56 13.90 13.03 6.86
CA PRO A 56 13.38 13.64 8.08
C PRO A 56 12.90 15.09 7.86
N ASN A 57 11.70 15.42 8.34
CA ASN A 57 11.13 16.77 8.27
C ASN A 57 10.19 17.03 9.46
N ASP A 58 9.70 18.27 9.59
CA ASP A 58 8.77 18.70 10.64
C ASP A 58 7.29 18.55 10.24
N HIS A 59 7.01 17.83 9.15
CA HIS A 59 5.67 17.51 8.68
C HIS A 59 5.20 16.13 9.16
N TRP A 60 3.88 15.94 9.13
CA TRP A 60 3.27 14.63 9.27
C TRP A 60 3.24 13.92 7.93
N LEU A 61 3.82 12.71 7.91
CA LEU A 61 3.70 11.77 6.80
C LEU A 61 2.60 10.77 7.16
N VAL A 62 1.50 10.82 6.42
CA VAL A 62 0.27 10.09 6.75
C VAL A 62 -0.28 9.37 5.53
N TYR A 63 -1.11 8.37 5.78
CA TYR A 63 -1.80 7.58 4.75
C TYR A 63 -0.84 6.95 3.72
N PRO A 64 0.18 6.19 4.15
CA PRO A 64 1.06 5.49 3.21
C PRO A 64 0.26 4.42 2.45
N THR A 65 0.55 4.31 1.16
CA THR A 65 0.10 3.23 0.27
C THR A 65 1.33 2.69 -0.46
N LEU A 66 1.40 1.36 -0.62
CA LEU A 66 2.50 0.66 -1.26
C LEU A 66 1.93 -0.37 -2.24
N GLU A 67 2.44 -0.36 -3.46
CA GLU A 67 2.19 -1.39 -4.48
C GLU A 67 3.50 -1.95 -5.01
N PHE A 68 3.46 -3.21 -5.48
CA PHE A 68 4.58 -3.87 -6.13
C PHE A 68 4.08 -4.50 -7.41
N ASP A 69 4.66 -4.10 -8.54
CA ASP A 69 4.41 -4.71 -9.83
C ASP A 69 5.64 -4.54 -10.73
N ASN A 70 5.83 -5.47 -11.67
CA ASN A 70 6.91 -5.44 -12.64
C ASN A 70 8.30 -5.12 -12.03
N ASP A 71 8.64 -5.84 -10.96
CA ASP A 71 9.90 -5.72 -10.19
C ASP A 71 10.16 -4.34 -9.57
N THR A 72 9.13 -3.51 -9.43
CA THR A 72 9.23 -2.16 -8.86
C THR A 72 8.23 -1.98 -7.73
N TYR A 73 8.70 -1.47 -6.60
CA TYR A 73 7.89 -0.99 -5.50
C TYR A 73 7.52 0.48 -5.75
N HIS A 74 6.26 0.83 -5.52
CA HIS A 74 5.70 2.16 -5.68
C HIS A 74 5.06 2.58 -4.37
N ALA A 75 5.57 3.64 -3.76
CA ALA A 75 5.01 4.18 -2.51
C ALA A 75 4.44 5.57 -2.74
N ILE A 76 3.26 5.82 -2.19
CA ILE A 76 2.72 7.17 -2.02
C ILE A 76 2.40 7.43 -0.57
N TRP A 77 2.44 8.71 -0.19
CA TRP A 77 1.96 9.17 1.10
C TRP A 77 1.52 10.62 1.00
N VAL A 78 0.82 11.08 2.03
CA VAL A 78 0.50 12.49 2.20
C VAL A 78 1.52 13.12 3.13
N GLU A 79 2.15 14.19 2.69
CA GLU A 79 2.91 15.10 3.54
C GLU A 79 2.05 16.32 3.86
N ARG A 80 1.87 16.61 5.15
CA ARG A 80 1.10 17.78 5.61
C ARG A 80 1.70 18.38 6.87
N GLY A 81 1.44 19.67 7.10
CA GLY A 81 1.81 20.31 8.37
C GLY A 81 1.20 19.62 9.60
N THR A 82 1.69 19.97 10.78
CA THR A 82 1.28 19.37 12.07
C THR A 82 -0.10 19.84 12.58
N ALA A 83 -0.80 20.65 11.81
CA ALA A 83 -2.18 21.06 12.09
C ALA A 83 -3.18 20.19 11.31
N TRP A 84 -4.37 20.00 11.87
CA TRP A 84 -5.37 19.06 11.34
C TRP A 84 -5.78 19.30 9.88
N LYS A 85 -5.99 20.57 9.50
CA LYS A 85 -6.27 21.00 8.12
C LYS A 85 -5.08 21.75 7.51
N ALA A 86 -3.86 21.37 7.88
CA ALA A 86 -2.68 21.94 7.27
C ALA A 86 -2.66 21.67 5.75
N PRO A 87 -2.06 22.57 4.96
CA PRO A 87 -1.73 22.30 3.56
C PRO A 87 -1.08 20.92 3.40
N ALA A 88 -1.61 20.12 2.49
CA ALA A 88 -1.14 18.77 2.23
C ALA A 88 -0.74 18.56 0.76
N ASN A 89 0.22 17.66 0.55
CA ASN A 89 0.72 17.27 -0.76
C ASN A 89 0.81 15.75 -0.86
N VAL A 90 0.60 15.21 -2.06
CA VAL A 90 0.88 13.80 -2.35
C VAL A 90 2.34 13.66 -2.74
N ARG A 91 3.03 12.73 -2.09
CA ARG A 91 4.41 12.37 -2.35
C ARG A 91 4.48 10.97 -2.94
N TYR A 92 5.53 10.73 -3.73
CA TYR A 92 5.81 9.46 -4.38
C TYR A 92 7.29 9.11 -4.31
N ALA A 93 7.60 7.82 -4.17
CA ALA A 93 8.92 7.25 -4.42
C ALA A 93 8.80 5.83 -4.97
N ASN A 94 9.83 5.36 -5.67
CA ASN A 94 9.93 3.97 -6.11
C ASN A 94 11.22 3.29 -5.66
N SER A 95 11.25 1.97 -5.78
CA SER A 95 12.43 1.16 -5.47
C SER A 95 12.42 -0.14 -6.29
N ALA A 96 13.58 -0.58 -6.74
CA ALA A 96 13.74 -1.88 -7.42
C ALA A 96 13.97 -3.05 -6.44
N ASP A 97 14.31 -2.75 -5.17
CA ASP A 97 14.70 -3.77 -4.18
C ASP A 97 13.97 -3.63 -2.83
N GLY A 98 13.09 -2.62 -2.70
CA GLY A 98 12.36 -2.32 -1.48
C GLY A 98 13.21 -1.70 -0.36
N VAL A 99 14.50 -1.47 -0.62
CA VAL A 99 15.50 -1.00 0.36
C VAL A 99 16.07 0.35 -0.03
N ASN A 100 16.46 0.50 -1.30
CA ASN A 100 17.00 1.73 -1.87
C ASN A 100 15.89 2.45 -2.63
N TRP A 101 15.41 3.54 -2.06
CA TRP A 101 14.30 4.32 -2.61
C TRP A 101 14.78 5.55 -3.39
N SER A 102 14.03 5.94 -4.40
CA SER A 102 14.23 7.20 -5.11
C SER A 102 14.04 8.40 -4.17
N SER A 103 14.56 9.56 -4.57
CA SER A 103 14.15 10.81 -3.92
C SER A 103 12.64 11.02 -4.06
N SER A 104 11.97 11.48 -3.01
CA SER A 104 10.52 11.68 -3.04
C SER A 104 10.13 12.82 -4.00
N GLU A 105 9.16 12.58 -4.89
CA GLU A 105 8.58 13.58 -5.78
C GLU A 105 7.25 14.12 -5.24
N LYS A 106 6.97 15.43 -5.45
CA LYS A 106 5.64 16.01 -5.21
C LYS A 106 4.76 15.82 -6.45
N LEU A 107 3.63 15.14 -6.32
CA LEU A 107 2.78 14.86 -7.48
C LEU A 107 1.79 15.98 -7.81
N ASN A 108 1.21 16.64 -6.81
CA ASN A 108 0.21 17.68 -7.04
C ASN A 108 0.83 19.03 -7.47
N PRO A 109 0.22 19.74 -8.43
CA PRO A 109 0.79 20.96 -8.99
C PRO A 109 0.75 22.12 -7.98
N VAL A 110 -0.39 22.37 -7.32
CA VAL A 110 -0.53 23.47 -6.36
C VAL A 110 -0.20 23.00 -4.96
N ASN A 111 0.70 23.71 -4.28
CA ASN A 111 1.08 23.37 -2.92
C ASN A 111 -0.13 23.45 -1.98
N GLY A 112 -0.38 22.37 -1.23
CA GLY A 112 -1.44 22.36 -0.23
C GLY A 112 -2.84 22.02 -0.74
N GLU A 113 -2.99 21.63 -2.00
CA GLU A 113 -4.31 21.39 -2.59
C GLU A 113 -5.00 20.12 -2.10
N VAL A 114 -4.26 19.18 -1.53
CA VAL A 114 -4.76 17.82 -1.26
C VAL A 114 -5.69 17.80 -0.06
N ALA A 115 -6.93 17.38 -0.27
CA ALA A 115 -7.96 17.28 0.75
C ALA A 115 -7.83 16.00 1.60
N ALA A 116 -6.69 15.78 2.24
CA ALA A 116 -6.42 14.60 3.06
C ALA A 116 -6.60 14.89 4.56
N PHE A 117 -7.79 15.35 4.94
CA PHE A 117 -8.09 15.69 6.34
C PHE A 117 -8.36 14.44 7.17
N TRP A 118 -8.91 13.41 6.53
CA TRP A 118 -9.37 12.17 7.12
C TRP A 118 -8.84 10.97 6.34
N ASN A 119 -8.75 9.80 6.99
CA ASN A 119 -8.30 8.57 6.32
C ASN A 119 -9.19 8.19 5.12
N GLN A 120 -10.46 8.58 5.17
CA GLN A 120 -11.43 8.39 4.08
C GLN A 120 -11.18 9.29 2.87
N GLN A 121 -10.25 10.25 2.91
CA GLN A 121 -9.87 11.08 1.77
C GLN A 121 -8.40 10.81 1.36
N LYS A 122 -7.83 9.68 1.80
CA LYS A 122 -6.47 9.31 1.39
C LYS A 122 -6.38 9.20 -0.13
N PRO A 123 -5.22 9.55 -0.72
CA PRO A 123 -4.97 9.25 -2.12
C PRO A 123 -4.91 7.73 -2.34
N ASP A 124 -4.99 7.34 -3.61
CA ASP A 124 -4.81 5.95 -4.00
C ASP A 124 -3.86 5.82 -5.20
N LEU A 125 -3.28 4.65 -5.33
CA LEU A 125 -2.24 4.28 -6.29
C LEU A 125 -2.73 3.04 -7.04
N ALA A 126 -2.50 3.00 -8.35
CA ALA A 126 -2.67 1.79 -9.16
C ALA A 126 -1.45 1.64 -10.08
N VAL A 127 -0.94 0.42 -10.22
CA VAL A 127 0.23 0.10 -11.06
C VAL A 127 -0.08 -1.05 -12.01
N ASN A 128 0.36 -0.93 -13.27
CA ASN A 128 0.37 -2.00 -14.27
C ASN A 128 1.58 -1.84 -15.20
N GLY A 129 2.62 -2.63 -14.95
CA GLY A 129 3.89 -2.55 -15.66
C GLY A 129 4.55 -1.19 -15.49
N GLU A 130 4.72 -0.48 -16.60
CA GLU A 130 5.28 0.88 -16.62
C GLU A 130 4.23 1.96 -16.31
N HIS A 131 2.94 1.61 -16.29
CA HIS A 131 1.86 2.54 -16.02
C HIS A 131 1.62 2.68 -14.52
N VAL A 132 1.67 3.91 -14.03
CA VAL A 132 1.39 4.25 -12.63
C VAL A 132 0.38 5.38 -12.62
N ALA A 133 -0.70 5.22 -11.86
CA ALA A 133 -1.72 6.25 -11.69
C ALA A 133 -1.90 6.58 -10.20
N VAL A 134 -1.87 7.87 -9.88
CA VAL A 134 -2.11 8.34 -8.51
C VAL A 134 -3.29 9.30 -8.51
N PHE A 135 -4.22 9.05 -7.59
CA PHE A 135 -5.47 9.77 -7.47
C PHE A 135 -5.57 10.48 -6.14
N TRP A 136 -6.11 11.69 -6.13
CA TRP A 136 -6.38 12.43 -4.91
C TRP A 136 -7.59 13.34 -5.04
N VAL A 137 -8.15 13.72 -3.89
CA VAL A 137 -9.16 14.78 -3.83
C VAL A 137 -8.44 16.11 -3.68
N SER A 138 -8.74 17.08 -4.54
CA SER A 138 -8.27 18.46 -4.44
C SER A 138 -9.34 19.39 -3.86
N SER A 139 -8.89 20.28 -2.98
CA SER A 139 -9.66 21.32 -2.27
C SER A 139 -9.43 22.74 -2.80
N THR A 140 -8.61 22.92 -3.84
CA THR A 140 -8.35 24.25 -4.42
C THR A 140 -9.54 24.82 -5.17
N GLU A 141 -10.49 23.97 -5.55
CA GLU A 141 -11.71 24.35 -6.26
C GLU A 141 -12.93 24.01 -5.40
N ASN A 142 -13.97 24.83 -5.51
CA ASN A 142 -15.31 24.50 -5.04
C ASN A 142 -16.23 24.51 -6.28
N PRO A 143 -16.73 23.36 -6.74
CA PRO A 143 -16.69 22.02 -6.13
C PRO A 143 -15.28 21.40 -6.02
N TYR A 144 -15.07 20.50 -5.03
CA TYR A 144 -13.83 19.71 -4.91
C TYR A 144 -13.65 18.85 -6.15
N THR A 145 -12.45 18.35 -6.44
CA THR A 145 -12.21 17.54 -7.65
C THR A 145 -11.44 16.26 -7.34
N ILE A 146 -11.76 15.17 -8.04
CA ILE A 146 -10.83 14.04 -8.12
C ILE A 146 -9.82 14.36 -9.22
N ARG A 147 -8.55 14.39 -8.84
CA ARG A 147 -7.41 14.61 -9.71
C ARG A 147 -6.68 13.29 -9.92
N VAL A 148 -6.03 13.17 -11.07
CA VAL A 148 -5.12 12.06 -11.39
C VAL A 148 -3.85 12.61 -12.02
N ARG A 149 -2.74 11.95 -11.72
CA ARG A 149 -1.49 12.10 -12.48
C ARG A 149 -0.94 10.73 -12.80
N GLN A 150 -0.38 10.59 -13.99
CA GLN A 150 0.06 9.31 -14.51
C GLN A 150 1.51 9.35 -14.97
N SER A 151 2.17 8.22 -14.80
CA SER A 151 3.48 7.90 -15.37
C SER A 151 3.31 6.77 -16.39
N HIS A 152 4.15 6.78 -17.41
CA HIS A 152 4.25 5.71 -18.42
C HIS A 152 5.67 5.08 -18.45
N ASP A 153 6.47 5.30 -17.40
CA ASP A 153 7.85 4.82 -17.29
C ASP A 153 8.19 4.37 -15.85
N ALA A 154 7.25 3.67 -15.19
CA ALA A 154 7.39 3.13 -13.83
C ALA A 154 7.67 4.20 -12.74
N GLY A 155 7.18 5.43 -12.96
CA GLY A 155 7.25 6.55 -12.04
C GLY A 155 8.54 7.35 -12.12
N ASN A 156 9.32 7.16 -13.19
CA ASN A 156 10.53 7.95 -13.44
C ASN A 156 10.19 9.35 -13.94
N SER A 157 9.05 9.53 -14.62
CA SER A 157 8.51 10.82 -15.02
C SER A 157 6.97 10.83 -15.01
N TRP A 158 6.40 12.02 -14.80
CA TRP A 158 4.96 12.19 -14.65
C TRP A 158 4.41 13.21 -15.65
N GLY A 159 3.34 12.82 -16.34
CA GLY A 159 2.59 13.71 -17.22
C GLY A 159 1.84 14.82 -16.47
N ASP A 160 1.00 15.54 -17.20
CA ASP A 160 0.17 16.61 -16.61
C ASP A 160 -0.88 16.04 -15.64
N THR A 161 -1.24 16.83 -14.62
CA THR A 161 -2.36 16.51 -13.74
C THR A 161 -3.68 16.78 -14.43
N MET A 162 -4.59 15.80 -14.40
CA MET A 162 -5.91 15.88 -15.02
C MET A 162 -7.01 15.91 -13.95
N THR A 163 -8.11 16.59 -14.24
CA THR A 163 -9.36 16.46 -13.47
C THR A 163 -10.18 15.32 -14.05
N LEU A 164 -10.47 14.31 -13.23
CA LEU A 164 -11.36 13.20 -13.64
C LEU A 164 -12.83 13.57 -13.49
N THR A 165 -13.17 14.18 -12.35
CA THR A 165 -14.55 14.58 -12.08
C THR A 165 -14.62 15.66 -11.00
N THR A 166 -15.71 16.42 -11.02
CA THR A 166 -16.06 17.40 -10.00
C THR A 166 -16.96 16.77 -8.94
N LEU A 167 -16.71 17.09 -7.69
CA LEU A 167 -17.37 16.57 -6.50
C LEU A 167 -18.18 17.68 -5.84
N GLY A 168 -19.44 17.43 -5.50
CA GLY A 168 -20.32 18.44 -4.91
C GLY A 168 -19.71 19.23 -3.74
N LYS A 169 -19.56 18.61 -2.57
CA LYS A 169 -19.11 19.26 -1.32
C LYS A 169 -17.81 18.65 -0.82
N GLU A 170 -17.12 19.31 0.12
CA GLU A 170 -15.85 18.85 0.74
C GLU A 170 -15.84 17.37 1.12
N ASN A 171 -16.99 16.86 1.61
CA ASN A 171 -17.10 15.50 2.12
C ASN A 171 -17.84 14.56 1.17
N SER A 172 -18.36 15.03 0.04
CA SER A 172 -19.28 14.24 -0.79
C SER A 172 -18.63 13.05 -1.47
N SER A 173 -17.30 12.91 -1.39
CA SER A 173 -16.60 11.75 -1.95
C SER A 173 -15.41 11.32 -1.12
N THR A 174 -15.38 10.02 -0.83
CA THR A 174 -14.43 9.38 0.08
C THR A 174 -14.10 7.97 -0.39
N PHE A 175 -13.05 7.38 0.18
CA PHE A 175 -12.61 6.00 -0.05
C PHE A 175 -12.32 5.74 -1.54
N LEU A 176 -11.42 6.55 -2.12
CA LEU A 176 -10.88 6.26 -3.45
C LEU A 176 -10.27 4.85 -3.42
N SER A 177 -10.56 4.07 -4.45
CA SER A 177 -9.95 2.77 -4.72
C SER A 177 -9.76 2.62 -6.21
N ALA A 178 -8.50 2.50 -6.65
CA ALA A 178 -8.12 2.36 -8.04
C ALA A 178 -7.42 1.02 -8.28
N ASP A 179 -7.57 0.49 -9.50
CA ASP A 179 -6.85 -0.71 -9.95
C ASP A 179 -6.85 -0.77 -11.48
N PHE A 180 -5.91 -1.52 -12.05
CA PHE A 180 -5.94 -1.89 -13.46
C PHE A 180 -6.56 -3.28 -13.63
N ASP A 181 -7.43 -3.46 -14.64
CA ASP A 181 -7.88 -4.80 -15.01
C ASP A 181 -6.80 -5.58 -15.79
N GLY A 182 -7.07 -6.86 -16.05
CA GLY A 182 -6.17 -7.72 -16.83
C GLY A 182 -6.04 -7.36 -18.31
N LEU A 183 -6.78 -6.35 -18.79
CA LEU A 183 -6.66 -5.78 -20.14
C LEU A 183 -5.86 -4.48 -20.14
N GLY A 184 -5.47 -3.96 -18.97
CA GLY A 184 -4.76 -2.70 -18.80
C GLY A 184 -5.68 -1.48 -18.68
N ASN A 185 -6.99 -1.68 -18.49
CA ASN A 185 -7.92 -0.57 -18.24
C ASN A 185 -7.83 -0.12 -16.79
N LEU A 186 -7.80 1.19 -16.58
CA LEU A 186 -7.76 1.80 -15.26
C LEU A 186 -9.18 2.01 -14.74
N HIS A 187 -9.48 1.46 -13.57
CA HIS A 187 -10.74 1.65 -12.87
C HIS A 187 -10.51 2.46 -11.61
N LEU A 188 -11.38 3.43 -11.35
CA LEU A 188 -11.44 4.17 -10.09
C LEU A 188 -12.85 4.05 -9.52
N SER A 189 -12.97 3.64 -8.27
CA SER A 189 -14.20 3.65 -7.51
C SER A 189 -14.12 4.56 -6.29
N TRP A 190 -15.26 5.12 -5.87
CA TRP A 190 -15.34 5.93 -4.66
C TRP A 190 -16.74 5.93 -4.07
N GLN A 191 -16.84 6.16 -2.76
CA GLN A 191 -18.10 6.43 -2.09
C GLN A 191 -18.53 7.87 -2.40
N TYR A 192 -19.78 8.05 -2.83
CA TYR A 192 -20.40 9.34 -3.12
C TYR A 192 -21.64 9.58 -2.24
N PHE A 193 -21.84 10.82 -1.79
CA PHE A 193 -23.06 11.27 -1.12
C PHE A 193 -23.23 12.81 -1.18
N GLU A 194 -24.46 13.31 -1.36
CA GLU A 194 -24.74 14.75 -1.49
C GLU A 194 -24.75 15.53 -0.15
N ASP A 195 -25.07 14.81 0.93
CA ASP A 195 -25.05 15.32 2.29
C ASP A 195 -24.76 14.18 3.28
N ASN A 196 -24.32 14.52 4.50
CA ASN A 196 -23.89 13.54 5.50
C ASN A 196 -25.01 12.56 5.94
N GLN A 197 -26.27 12.89 5.68
CA GLN A 197 -27.44 12.07 6.02
C GLN A 197 -28.00 11.32 4.79
N GLY A 198 -27.49 11.62 3.60
CA GLY A 198 -27.90 11.06 2.33
C GLY A 198 -27.45 9.61 2.14
N LEU A 199 -28.02 8.98 1.11
CA LEU A 199 -27.60 7.65 0.68
C LEU A 199 -26.15 7.70 0.19
N ARG A 200 -25.36 6.73 0.64
CA ARG A 200 -23.99 6.52 0.19
C ARG A 200 -24.04 5.59 -1.01
N GLN A 201 -23.58 6.07 -2.15
CA GLN A 201 -23.54 5.33 -3.40
C GLN A 201 -22.09 4.99 -3.73
N LEU A 202 -21.88 3.88 -4.44
CA LEU A 202 -20.58 3.58 -5.04
C LEU A 202 -20.60 4.11 -6.47
N HIS A 203 -19.66 4.98 -6.78
CA HIS A 203 -19.42 5.46 -8.14
C HIS A 203 -18.16 4.78 -8.69
N VAL A 204 -18.12 4.61 -10.02
CA VAL A 204 -16.98 4.05 -10.75
C VAL A 204 -16.76 4.84 -12.03
N ILE A 205 -15.50 5.11 -12.37
CA ILE A 205 -15.05 5.52 -13.69
C ILE A 205 -14.06 4.46 -14.18
N SER A 206 -14.05 4.19 -15.48
CA SER A 206 -13.15 3.23 -16.10
C SER A 206 -12.60 3.85 -17.38
N SER A 207 -11.34 3.57 -17.72
CA SER A 207 -10.85 3.82 -19.07
C SER A 207 -11.48 2.84 -20.05
N GLU A 208 -11.49 3.23 -21.33
CA GLU A 208 -11.96 2.40 -22.45
C GLU A 208 -10.85 1.54 -23.06
#